data_AF-A0A2N2E6G2-F1
#
_entry.id   AF-A0A2N2E6G2-F1
#
_cell.length_a   1.000
_cell.length_b   1.000
_cell.length_c   1.000
_cell.angle_alpha   90.00
_cell.angle_beta   90.00
_cell.angle_gamma   90.00
#
_symmetry.space_group_name_H-M   'P 1'
#
loop_
_entity.id
_entity.type
_entity.pdbx_description
1 polymer ?
#
loop_
_entity_poly.entity_id
_entity_poly.type
_entity_poly.pdbx_seq_one_letter_code
_entity_poly.pdbx_strand_id
1 'polypeptide(L)' 'MASVVTLKQAAKVTGLSAHELRTGAKSGRYPHVRVGNSKRGKILFDIDLLNAHLKKSMEESVKTDEPQKTYGELRKIHG' A
#
# COMPACT_ATOMS: atom_id res chain seq x y z
N MET A 1 2.32 21.32 2.99
CA MET A 1 3.36 21.42 4.03
C MET A 1 3.86 19.99 4.23
N ALA A 2 5.02 19.64 3.66
CA ALA A 2 5.54 18.27 3.73
C ALA A 2 5.87 17.89 5.17
N SER A 3 5.01 17.08 5.80
CA SER A 3 5.21 16.61 7.16
C SER A 3 5.76 15.20 7.11
N VAL A 4 7.09 15.09 7.16
CA VAL A 4 7.77 13.80 7.32
C VAL A 4 7.58 13.34 8.76
N VAL A 5 6.82 12.28 8.95
CA VAL A 5 6.46 11.75 10.26
C VAL A 5 6.97 10.33 10.46
N THR A 6 7.04 9.94 11.72
CA THR A 6 7.38 8.56 12.09
C THR A 6 6.25 7.59 11.75
N LEU A 7 6.58 6.31 11.61
CA LEU A 7 5.61 5.24 11.39
C LEU A 7 4.44 5.24 12.39
N LYS A 8 4.69 5.54 13.67
CA LYS A 8 3.64 5.62 14.70
C LYS A 8 2.70 6.81 14.47
N GLN A 9 3.22 7.93 14.02
CA GLN A 9 2.42 9.11 13.69
C GLN A 9 1.64 8.89 12.39
N ALA A 10 2.28 8.32 11.38
CA ALA A 10 1.62 7.95 10.13
C ALA A 10 0.41 7.04 10.38
N ALA A 11 0.55 6.03 11.23
CA ALA A 11 -0.55 5.14 11.62
C ALA A 11 -1.75 5.90 12.22
N LYS A 12 -1.50 6.91 13.06
CA LYS A 12 -2.56 7.73 13.66
C LYS A 12 -3.27 8.60 12.63
N VAL A 13 -2.54 9.11 11.65
CA VAL A 13 -3.08 10.04 10.64
C VAL A 13 -3.85 9.29 9.55
N THR A 14 -3.31 8.17 9.06
CA THR A 14 -3.94 7.40 7.97
C THR A 14 -5.00 6.42 8.45
N GLY A 15 -5.06 6.14 9.76
CA GLY A 15 -5.91 5.08 10.32
C GLY A 15 -5.42 3.66 10.05
N LEU A 16 -4.28 3.49 9.37
CA LEU A 16 -3.68 2.18 9.11
C LEU A 16 -2.89 1.68 10.31
N SER A 17 -2.78 0.36 10.45
CA SER A 17 -1.95 -0.22 11.50
C SER A 17 -0.46 0.08 11.24
N ALA A 18 0.29 0.28 12.32
CA ALA A 18 1.75 0.42 12.28
C ALA A 18 2.43 -0.78 11.59
N HIS A 19 1.89 -1.98 11.80
CA HIS A 19 2.40 -3.20 11.18
C HIS A 19 2.22 -3.18 9.66
N GLU A 20 1.04 -2.78 9.17
CA GLU A 20 0.76 -2.67 7.74
C GLU A 20 1.68 -1.64 7.08
N LEU A 21 1.81 -0.45 7.66
CA LEU A 21 2.71 0.58 7.13
C LEU A 21 4.16 0.09 7.07
N ARG A 22 4.63 -0.65 8.08
CA ARG A 22 5.98 -1.23 8.09
C ARG A 22 6.17 -2.23 6.96
N THR A 23 5.18 -3.09 6.76
CA THR A 23 5.22 -4.18 5.78
C THR A 23 5.11 -3.62 4.37
N GLY A 24 4.18 -2.69 4.15
CA GLY A 24 4.03 -1.93 2.92
C GLY A 24 5.29 -1.16 2.54
N ALA A 25 5.94 -0.46 3.47
CA ALA A 25 7.23 0.18 3.20
C ALA A 25 8.31 -0.82 2.80
N LYS A 26 8.47 -1.93 3.55
CA LYS A 26 9.47 -2.96 3.24
C LYS A 26 9.25 -3.63 1.88
N SER A 27 8.00 -3.81 1.49
CA SER A 27 7.62 -4.38 0.19
C SER A 27 7.70 -3.38 -0.97
N GLY A 28 7.94 -2.10 -0.70
CA GLY A 28 7.93 -1.04 -1.71
C GLY A 28 6.54 -0.56 -2.12
N ARG A 29 5.47 -1.09 -1.50
CA ARG A 29 4.08 -0.67 -1.76
C ARG A 29 3.83 0.77 -1.32
N TYR A 30 4.42 1.22 -0.21
CA TYR A 30 4.22 2.57 0.28
C TYR A 30 5.48 3.43 0.12
N PRO A 31 5.31 4.67 -0.35
CA PRO A 31 6.43 5.60 -0.49
C PRO A 31 6.92 5.98 0.90
N HIS A 32 8.22 5.79 1.13
CA HIS A 32 8.83 5.98 2.44
C HIS A 32 10.27 6.44 2.28
N VAL A 33 10.79 7.08 3.33
CA VAL A 33 12.20 7.45 3.45
C VAL A 33 12.79 6.67 4.61
N ARG A 34 13.96 6.09 4.39
CA ARG A 34 14.70 5.40 5.45
C ARG A 34 15.87 6.24 5.91
N VAL A 35 15.92 6.51 7.21
CA VAL A 35 16.97 7.33 7.82
C VAL A 35 17.85 6.46 8.73
N GLY A 36 19.16 6.50 8.49
CA GLY A 36 20.17 5.68 9.18
C GLY A 36 20.59 4.44 8.38
N ASN A 37 21.16 3.44 9.05
CA ASN A 37 21.67 2.23 8.40
C ASN A 37 20.57 1.53 7.59
N SER A 38 20.82 1.24 6.32
CA SER A 38 19.85 0.65 5.37
C SER A 38 19.02 -0.53 5.92
N LYS A 39 19.61 -1.38 6.78
CA LYS A 39 18.88 -2.53 7.38
C LYS A 39 18.11 -2.21 8.67
N ARG A 40 18.62 -1.31 9.51
CA ARG A 40 18.07 -0.99 10.86
C ARG A 40 17.54 0.43 11.03
N GLY A 41 17.59 1.22 9.97
CA GLY A 41 17.20 2.63 9.93
C GLY A 41 15.71 2.81 10.18
N LYS A 42 15.36 3.99 10.68
CA LYS A 42 13.98 4.39 10.95
C LYS A 42 13.25 4.61 9.63
N ILE A 43 11.99 4.17 9.59
CA ILE A 43 11.09 4.39 8.45
C ILE A 43 10.28 5.65 8.77
N LEU A 44 10.39 6.61 7.87
CA LEU A 44 9.63 7.85 7.90
C LEU A 44 8.72 7.92 6.68
N PHE A 45 7.58 8.57 6.84
CA PHE A 45 6.60 8.76 5.78
C PHE A 45 6.32 10.24 5.63
N ASP A 46 6.28 10.71 4.40
CA ASP A 46 5.64 11.98 4.09
C ASP A 46 4.12 11.74 4.04
N ILE A 47 3.37 12.41 4.90
CA ILE A 47 1.92 12.23 5.00
C ILE A 47 1.20 12.61 3.70
N ASP A 48 1.61 13.71 3.08
CA ASP A 48 0.93 14.23 1.89
C ASP A 48 1.10 13.23 0.75
N LEU A 49 2.31 12.71 0.58
CA LEU A 49 2.65 11.76 -0.46
C LEU A 49 2.03 10.38 -0.19
N LEU A 50 2.01 9.93 1.06
CA LEU A 50 1.34 8.69 1.45
C LEU A 50 -0.16 8.75 1.19
N ASN A 51 -0.83 9.85 1.56
CA ASN A 51 -2.27 10.03 1.33
C ASN A 51 -2.60 10.11 -0.17
N ALA A 52 -1.79 10.84 -0.94
CA ALA A 52 -1.95 10.92 -2.39
C ALA A 52 -1.81 9.52 -3.03
N HIS A 53 -0.83 8.73 -2.56
CA HIS A 53 -0.63 7.37 -3.05
C HIS A 53 -1.82 6.46 -2.69
N LEU A 54 -2.30 6.50 -1.45
CA LEU A 54 -3.47 5.72 -1.01
C LEU A 54 -4.71 6.06 -1.84
N LYS A 55 -4.98 7.35 -2.04
CA LYS A 55 -6.10 7.81 -2.87
C LYS A 55 -5.98 7.30 -4.31
N LYS A 56 -4.79 7.42 -4.90
CA LYS A 56 -4.52 6.91 -6.25
C LYS A 56 -4.72 5.40 -6.36
N SER A 57 -4.20 4.62 -5.41
CA SER A 57 -4.37 3.17 -5.40
C SER A 57 -5.84 2.76 -5.25
N MET A 58 -6.63 3.50 -4.48
CA MET A 58 -8.08 3.26 -4.38
C MET A 58 -8.79 3.54 -5.70
N GLU A 59 -8.48 4.65 -6.36
CA GLU A 59 -9.04 4.99 -7.68
C GLU A 59 -8.66 3.98 -8.77
N GLU A 60 -7.42 3.47 -8.74
CA GLU A 60 -6.96 2.43 -9.66
C GLU A 60 -7.68 1.10 -9.41
N SER A 61 -7.86 0.71 -8.15
CA SER A 61 -8.55 -0.54 -7.78
C SER A 61 -10.02 -0.56 -8.22
N VAL A 62 -10.69 0.60 -8.25
CA VAL A 62 -12.07 0.74 -8.74
C VAL A 62 -12.15 0.63 -10.27
N LYS A 63 -11.05 0.93 -10.98
CA LYS A 63 -11.00 0.85 -12.46
C LYS A 63 -10.69 -0.56 -12.96
N THR A 64 -10.05 -1.39 -12.14
CA THR A 64 -9.83 -2.81 -12.42
C THR A 64 -10.99 -3.66 -11.89
N ASP A 65 -12.17 -3.43 -12.46
CA ASP A 65 -13.25 -4.44 -12.47
C ASP A 65 -12.86 -5.51 -13.52
N GLU A 66 -11.78 -6.24 -13.28
CA GLU A 66 -11.48 -7.44 -14.06
C GLU A 66 -12.52 -8.52 -13.72
N PRO A 67 -13.03 -9.27 -14.71
CA PRO A 67 -14.07 -10.27 -14.48
C PRO A 67 -13.59 -11.27 -13.42
N GLN A 68 -14.38 -11.39 -12.36
CA GLN A 68 -14.22 -12.42 -11.33
C GLN A 68 -13.94 -13.76 -12.01
N LYS A 69 -12.77 -14.36 -11.75
CA LYS A 69 -12.43 -15.70 -12.24
C LYS A 69 -13.52 -16.67 -11.78
N THR A 70 -14.40 -17.06 -12.69
CA THR A 70 -15.39 -18.11 -12.49
C THR A 70 -14.65 -19.45 -12.40
N TYR A 71 -14.35 -19.88 -11.18
CA TYR A 71 -13.96 -21.25 -10.91
C TYR A 71 -15.20 -22.14 -11.03
N GLY A 72 -15.30 -22.95 -12.09
CA GLY A 72 -16.41 -23.90 -12.26
C GLY A 72 -16.89 -24.17 -13.68
N GLU A 73 -16.35 -23.51 -14.71
CA GLU A 73 -16.76 -23.81 -16.09
C GLU A 73 -16.14 -25.11 -16.60
N LEU A 74 -16.93 -26.19 -16.58
CA LEU A 74 -16.61 -27.44 -17.25
C LEU A 74 -16.59 -27.22 -18.76
N ARG A 75 -15.46 -27.52 -19.41
CA ARG A 75 -15.37 -27.49 -20.87
C ARG A 75 -16.30 -28.55 -21.45
N LYS A 76 -17.22 -28.13 -22.33
CA LYS A 76 -18.05 -29.05 -23.12
C LYS A 76 -17.13 -29.82 -24.08
N ILE A 77 -16.97 -31.12 -23.83
CA ILE A 77 -16.41 -32.04 -24.81
C ILE A 77 -17.44 -32.25 -25.92
N HIS A 78 -17.05 -31.98 -27.17
CA HIS A 78 -17.87 -32.37 -28.32
C HIS A 78 -17.46 -33.79 -28.71
N GLY A 79 -18.43 -34.70 -28.67
CA GLY A 79 -18.34 -36.04 -29.26
C GLY A 79 -18.83 -36.05 -30.70
#